data_AF-A0A9D4FM97-F1
#
_entry.id   AF-A0A9D4FM97-F1
#
_cell.length_a   1.000
_cell.length_b   1.000
_cell.length_c   1.000
_cell.angle_alpha   90.00
_cell.angle_beta   90.00
_cell.angle_gamma   90.00
#
_symmetry.space_group_name_H-M   'P 1'
#
loop_
_entity.id
_entity.type
_entity.pdbx_description
1 polymer ?
#
loop_
_entity_poly.entity_id
_entity_poly.type
_entity_poly.pdbx_seq_one_letter_code
_entity_poly.pdbx_strand_id
1 'polypeptide(L)'
;MRRSIAILVFVYHLSMCNGSCKHGRTILTNETGVISDGENTTTYPSYARCEWLIDAKHPNKSIYLEFEFLDTECSYDFLFVFDGDSYLSPTLASLSGQHRPGPIVAKSGKMLVYLFSDRNYERTGFRARYSMQDCPFNCTGHGNCIGHQCYCFMGRTGNYCQLEECPQNCSSHGACVMKDDNSTYKCQCEKGYAGYMCNISLNNSEGSELWYTLLPEGMGLEPRSAHAGAFVSRTECLYVFGGFSLNKVLSDLNYYCINETTWNSINRSEPWPKGRYEHAIELFEDGFYMFGGMLDDENYSDELWFFNVTSETWTLCANESVFKPLKLSGHTLTRVEDNLYVFGGKTKDGLFWSNIYKINGHIPTEWQEVLPLAGKSSARRLVGHSTVYHKESKSLLIYGGYSHNADEPRYGSHKDELHMFHVENKIWSKIKTNEALDNGPAPSQRSFHSANIMGNYMVVFGGNTHIHHDVEKCYDYEIYLYHLGCHIWVKAELLMGSMYHFFVCLYVQ
;
A
#
# COMPACT_ATOMS: atom_id res chain seq x y z
N MET A 1 -45.25 -34.08 -53.73
CA MET A 1 -44.34 -33.87 -52.57
C MET A 1 -43.52 -32.60 -52.82
N ARG A 2 -43.94 -31.46 -52.27
CA ARG A 2 -43.19 -30.19 -52.34
C ARG A 2 -42.16 -30.20 -51.21
N ARG A 3 -40.88 -30.07 -51.56
CA ARG A 3 -39.78 -29.88 -50.58
C ARG A 3 -39.66 -28.38 -50.29
N SER A 4 -39.94 -27.98 -49.07
CA SER A 4 -39.62 -26.64 -48.56
C SER A 4 -38.18 -26.63 -48.07
N ILE A 5 -37.37 -25.72 -48.61
CA ILE A 5 -36.02 -25.42 -48.15
C ILE A 5 -36.16 -24.38 -47.04
N ALA A 6 -35.80 -24.73 -45.81
CA ALA A 6 -35.70 -23.78 -44.70
C ALA A 6 -34.30 -23.14 -44.73
N ILE A 7 -34.24 -21.85 -45.03
CA ILE A 7 -33.02 -21.04 -44.91
C ILE A 7 -32.94 -20.60 -43.44
N LEU A 8 -32.03 -21.20 -42.69
CA LEU A 8 -31.64 -20.76 -41.34
C LEU A 8 -30.79 -19.49 -41.47
N VAL A 9 -31.39 -18.34 -41.19
CA VAL A 9 -30.68 -17.08 -41.02
C VAL A 9 -30.11 -17.08 -39.60
N PHE A 10 -28.80 -17.30 -39.47
CA PHE A 10 -28.09 -17.02 -38.23
C PHE A 10 -28.03 -15.50 -38.05
N VAL A 11 -28.87 -14.97 -37.17
CA VAL A 11 -28.74 -13.60 -36.68
C VAL A 11 -27.62 -13.60 -35.66
N TYR A 12 -26.42 -13.21 -36.09
CA TYR A 12 -25.37 -12.82 -35.16
C TYR A 12 -25.83 -11.53 -34.46
N HIS A 13 -26.11 -11.61 -33.15
CA HIS A 13 -26.20 -10.42 -32.32
C HIS A 13 -24.81 -9.78 -32.25
N LEU A 14 -24.54 -8.82 -33.14
CA LEU A 14 -23.46 -7.86 -32.96
C LEU A 14 -23.83 -7.00 -31.75
N SER A 15 -23.27 -7.32 -30.59
CA SER A 15 -23.17 -6.38 -29.47
C SER A 15 -22.39 -5.17 -29.98
N MET A 16 -23.06 -4.04 -30.20
CA MET A 16 -22.38 -2.80 -30.56
C MET A 16 -21.50 -2.38 -29.38
N CYS A 17 -20.19 -2.45 -29.58
CA CYS A 17 -19.20 -1.96 -28.62
C CYS A 17 -19.31 -0.42 -28.58
N ASN A 18 -20.07 0.13 -27.64
CA ASN A 18 -20.32 1.57 -27.55
C ASN A 18 -19.21 2.33 -26.80
N GLY A 19 -17.98 1.81 -26.81
CA GLY A 19 -16.82 2.39 -26.12
C GLY A 19 -15.54 2.10 -26.90
N SER A 20 -15.28 2.89 -27.94
CA SER A 20 -13.96 2.95 -28.60
C SER A 20 -13.33 4.28 -28.22
N CYS A 21 -12.02 4.30 -27.92
CA CYS A 21 -11.30 5.51 -27.56
C CYS A 21 -11.26 6.48 -28.75
N LYS A 22 -12.19 7.44 -28.76
CA LYS A 22 -12.29 8.53 -29.73
C LYS A 22 -12.04 9.84 -29.00
N HIS A 23 -10.76 10.21 -28.81
CA HIS A 23 -10.28 11.49 -28.27
C HIS A 23 -11.42 12.45 -27.84
N GLY A 24 -11.86 12.35 -26.58
CA GLY A 24 -13.07 13.00 -26.10
C GLY A 24 -13.91 12.16 -25.14
N ARG A 25 -15.09 12.69 -24.80
CA ARG A 25 -16.02 12.11 -23.80
C ARG A 25 -17.17 11.37 -24.46
N THR A 26 -17.31 10.09 -24.11
CA THR A 26 -18.47 9.25 -24.42
C THR A 26 -19.41 9.22 -23.23
N ILE A 27 -20.69 9.48 -23.43
CA ILE A 27 -21.72 9.44 -22.37
C ILE A 27 -22.53 8.15 -22.50
N LEU A 28 -22.64 7.42 -21.40
CA LEU A 28 -23.27 6.11 -21.32
C LEU A 28 -24.41 6.15 -20.31
N THR A 29 -25.63 5.86 -20.75
CA THR A 29 -26.85 5.96 -19.93
C THR A 29 -27.63 4.64 -19.83
N ASN A 30 -27.14 3.57 -20.46
CA ASN A 30 -27.76 2.25 -20.36
C ASN A 30 -27.48 1.67 -18.98
N GLU A 31 -28.39 0.85 -18.44
CA GLU A 31 -28.20 0.25 -17.11
C GLU A 31 -27.01 -0.72 -17.04
N THR A 32 -26.60 -1.29 -18.17
CA THR A 32 -25.41 -2.12 -18.28
C THR A 32 -24.67 -1.81 -19.57
N GLY A 33 -23.37 -2.05 -19.60
CA GLY A 33 -22.57 -1.94 -20.80
C GLY A 33 -21.11 -2.32 -20.59
N VAL A 34 -20.32 -2.11 -21.64
CA VAL A 34 -18.87 -2.34 -21.65
C VAL A 34 -18.18 -1.05 -22.06
N ILE A 35 -17.07 -0.74 -21.40
CA ILE A 35 -16.12 0.28 -21.79
C ILE A 35 -14.77 -0.36 -22.09
N SER A 36 -14.10 0.14 -23.12
CA SER A 36 -12.79 -0.32 -23.58
C SER A 36 -12.12 0.78 -24.38
N ASP A 37 -10.81 0.69 -24.56
CA ASP A 37 -10.05 1.60 -25.42
C ASP A 37 -10.14 1.25 -26.92
N GLY A 38 -10.57 0.05 -27.31
CA GLY A 38 -10.72 -0.36 -28.72
C GLY A 38 -11.28 -1.77 -28.90
N GLU A 39 -11.32 -2.28 -30.14
CA GLU A 39 -11.61 -3.70 -30.38
C GLU A 39 -10.44 -4.55 -29.86
N ASN A 40 -10.74 -5.73 -29.30
CA ASN A 40 -9.84 -6.63 -28.54
C ASN A 40 -8.54 -7.09 -29.25
N THR A 41 -8.18 -6.53 -30.41
CA THR A 41 -7.02 -6.92 -31.24
C THR A 41 -6.02 -5.78 -31.48
N THR A 42 -6.24 -4.59 -30.93
CA THR A 42 -5.33 -3.43 -31.07
C THR A 42 -4.93 -2.88 -29.71
N THR A 43 -3.72 -2.33 -29.59
CA THR A 43 -3.29 -1.56 -28.42
C THR A 43 -4.11 -0.26 -28.29
N TYR A 44 -4.15 0.33 -27.10
CA TYR A 44 -4.77 1.66 -26.95
C TYR A 44 -4.02 2.71 -27.79
N PRO A 45 -4.64 3.83 -28.17
CA PRO A 45 -3.96 4.88 -28.92
C PRO A 45 -2.84 5.54 -28.10
N SER A 46 -1.68 5.82 -28.72
CA SER A 46 -0.73 6.79 -28.14
C SER A 46 -1.40 8.13 -27.90
N TYR A 47 -1.01 8.81 -26.84
CA TYR A 47 -1.44 10.15 -26.47
C TYR A 47 -2.96 10.25 -26.23
N ALA A 48 -3.56 9.14 -25.78
CA ALA A 48 -4.98 9.04 -25.54
C ALA A 48 -5.43 9.95 -24.39
N ARG A 49 -6.56 10.61 -24.63
CA ARG A 49 -7.32 11.40 -23.67
C ARG A 49 -8.78 10.99 -23.82
N CYS A 50 -9.09 9.79 -23.33
CA CYS A 50 -10.39 9.16 -23.55
C CYS A 50 -11.19 9.13 -22.26
N GLU A 51 -12.43 9.61 -22.34
CA GLU A 51 -13.33 9.73 -21.20
C GLU A 51 -14.61 8.93 -21.44
N TRP A 52 -15.02 8.15 -20.45
CA TRP A 52 -16.33 7.49 -20.41
C TRP A 52 -17.09 7.99 -19.17
N LEU A 53 -18.15 8.76 -19.39
CA LEU A 53 -19.06 9.19 -18.34
C LEU A 53 -20.27 8.25 -18.31
N ILE A 54 -20.32 7.41 -17.29
CA ILE A 54 -21.48 6.56 -17.00
C ILE A 54 -22.42 7.38 -16.12
N ASP A 55 -23.63 7.66 -16.62
CA ASP A 55 -24.62 8.52 -15.97
C ASP A 55 -25.92 7.73 -15.75
N ALA A 56 -26.18 7.40 -14.49
CA ALA A 56 -27.36 6.64 -14.11
C ALA A 56 -28.66 7.44 -14.19
N LYS A 57 -28.61 8.74 -14.50
CA LYS A 57 -29.74 9.69 -14.54
C LYS A 57 -30.53 9.80 -13.23
N HIS A 58 -30.05 9.15 -12.17
CA HIS A 58 -30.65 9.14 -10.85
C HIS A 58 -29.56 9.39 -9.81
N PRO A 59 -29.72 10.40 -8.94
CA PRO A 59 -28.79 10.59 -7.84
C PRO A 59 -28.83 9.35 -6.93
N ASN A 60 -27.69 9.01 -6.32
CA ASN A 60 -27.53 7.91 -5.36
C ASN A 60 -27.64 6.48 -5.93
N LYS A 61 -27.92 6.29 -7.23
CA LYS A 61 -27.82 4.96 -7.86
C LYS A 61 -26.34 4.55 -7.88
N SER A 62 -26.04 3.29 -7.55
CA SER A 62 -24.65 2.82 -7.53
C SER A 62 -24.21 2.32 -8.91
N ILE A 63 -23.01 2.70 -9.33
CA ILE A 63 -22.39 2.24 -10.59
C ILE A 63 -21.21 1.34 -10.25
N TYR A 64 -21.20 0.14 -10.82
CA TYR A 64 -20.11 -0.83 -10.69
C TYR A 64 -19.24 -0.80 -11.91
N LEU A 65 -17.95 -0.98 -11.70
CA LEU A 65 -16.99 -1.23 -12.74
C LEU A 65 -16.19 -2.48 -12.41
N GLU A 66 -16.32 -3.50 -13.25
CA GLU A 66 -15.60 -4.77 -13.12
C GLU A 66 -14.70 -4.96 -14.33
N PHE A 67 -13.41 -5.12 -14.10
CA PHE A 67 -12.41 -5.28 -15.16
C PHE A 67 -12.37 -6.73 -15.63
N GLU A 68 -12.47 -6.93 -16.95
CA GLU A 68 -12.11 -8.19 -17.59
C GLU A 68 -10.58 -8.32 -17.61
N PHE A 69 -9.89 -7.25 -18.03
CA PHE A 69 -8.44 -7.11 -17.97
C PHE A 69 -8.02 -5.63 -17.90
N LEU A 70 -6.78 -5.40 -17.47
CA LEU A 70 -6.06 -4.13 -17.50
C LEU A 70 -4.60 -4.44 -17.85
N ASP A 71 -4.03 -3.69 -18.78
CA ASP A 71 -2.65 -3.75 -19.25
C ASP A 71 -2.29 -2.40 -19.86
N THR A 72 -1.79 -1.48 -19.04
CA THR A 72 -1.23 -0.20 -19.47
C THR A 72 0.27 -0.14 -19.23
N GLU A 73 0.98 0.78 -19.90
CA GLU A 73 2.38 1.04 -19.57
C GLU A 73 2.51 1.46 -18.10
N CYS A 74 3.33 0.70 -17.37
CA CYS A 74 3.46 0.90 -15.95
C CYS A 74 4.06 2.27 -15.59
N SER A 75 3.40 3.00 -14.70
CA SER A 75 3.85 4.30 -14.16
C SER A 75 3.87 5.46 -15.16
N TYR A 76 3.49 5.24 -16.42
CA TYR A 76 3.40 6.29 -17.46
C TYR A 76 1.96 6.47 -17.95
N ASP A 77 1.24 5.35 -18.10
CA ASP A 77 -0.12 5.34 -18.60
C ASP A 77 -1.10 4.91 -17.50
N PHE A 78 -2.16 5.69 -17.35
CA PHE A 78 -3.06 5.62 -16.21
C PHE A 78 -4.52 5.59 -16.62
N LEU A 79 -5.28 4.77 -15.89
CA LEU A 79 -6.73 4.79 -15.89
C LEU A 79 -7.21 5.34 -14.54
N PHE A 80 -7.89 6.48 -14.57
CA PHE A 80 -8.49 7.11 -13.39
C PHE A 80 -9.99 6.82 -13.36
N VAL A 81 -10.51 6.54 -12.17
CA VAL A 81 -11.95 6.33 -11.93
C VAL A 81 -12.42 7.29 -10.85
N PHE A 82 -13.48 8.06 -11.12
CA PHE A 82 -14.02 9.07 -10.21
C PHE A 82 -15.49 8.81 -9.87
N ASP A 83 -15.88 9.12 -8.63
CA ASP A 83 -17.28 9.12 -8.17
C ASP A 83 -17.98 10.45 -8.49
N GLY A 84 -18.30 10.65 -9.77
CA GLY A 84 -18.96 11.85 -10.27
C GLY A 84 -18.75 12.06 -11.77
N ASP A 85 -18.92 13.30 -12.24
CA ASP A 85 -18.84 13.67 -13.67
C ASP A 85 -17.63 14.52 -14.09
N SER A 86 -16.69 14.73 -13.16
CA SER A 86 -15.53 15.58 -13.40
C SER A 86 -14.28 15.11 -12.65
N TYR A 87 -13.15 15.70 -13.01
CA TYR A 87 -11.86 15.52 -12.33
C TYR A 87 -11.80 16.11 -10.91
N LEU A 88 -12.81 16.90 -10.54
CA LEU A 88 -12.96 17.44 -9.18
C LEU A 88 -13.76 16.51 -8.27
N SER A 89 -14.35 15.46 -8.84
CA SER A 89 -15.08 14.44 -8.09
C SER A 89 -14.11 13.52 -7.33
N PRO A 90 -14.54 12.89 -6.23
CA PRO A 90 -13.69 11.97 -5.47
C PRO A 90 -13.09 10.89 -6.35
N THR A 91 -11.77 10.70 -6.27
CA THR A 91 -11.06 9.65 -6.98
C THR A 91 -11.27 8.32 -6.28
N LEU A 92 -11.77 7.34 -7.02
CA LEU A 92 -12.00 5.97 -6.56
C LEU A 92 -10.81 5.06 -6.85
N ALA A 93 -10.11 5.28 -7.97
CA ALA A 93 -8.92 4.52 -8.32
C ALA A 93 -7.98 5.30 -9.24
N SER A 94 -6.68 5.01 -9.10
CA SER A 94 -5.61 5.35 -10.04
C SER A 94 -4.90 4.04 -10.38
N LEU A 95 -5.04 3.59 -11.63
CA LEU A 95 -4.64 2.26 -12.07
C LEU A 95 -3.58 2.35 -13.16
N SER A 96 -2.58 1.48 -13.09
CA SER A 96 -1.51 1.36 -14.09
C SER A 96 -0.91 -0.05 -14.09
N GLY A 97 -0.34 -0.48 -15.21
CA GLY A 97 0.26 -1.81 -15.37
C GLY A 97 -0.76 -2.90 -15.67
N GLN A 98 -0.43 -4.14 -15.31
CA GLN A 98 -1.18 -5.34 -15.67
C GLN A 98 -2.05 -5.94 -14.55
N HIS A 99 -2.05 -5.31 -13.37
CA HIS A 99 -2.77 -5.84 -12.23
C HIS A 99 -4.26 -5.51 -12.34
N ARG A 100 -5.09 -6.54 -12.53
CA ARG A 100 -6.54 -6.39 -12.58
C ARG A 100 -7.08 -6.00 -11.19
N PRO A 101 -7.69 -4.81 -11.02
CA PRO A 101 -8.23 -4.40 -9.72
C PRO A 101 -9.49 -5.19 -9.37
N GLY A 102 -9.84 -5.16 -8.08
CA GLY A 102 -11.17 -5.55 -7.63
C GLY A 102 -12.26 -4.62 -8.17
N PRO A 103 -13.54 -4.99 -7.99
CA PRO A 103 -14.65 -4.17 -8.46
C PRO A 103 -14.68 -2.77 -7.81
N ILE A 104 -14.90 -1.73 -8.63
CA ILE A 104 -14.96 -0.34 -8.18
C ILE A 104 -16.41 0.15 -8.15
N VAL A 105 -16.79 0.88 -7.11
CA VAL A 105 -18.18 1.34 -6.90
C VAL A 105 -18.23 2.85 -6.75
N ALA A 106 -18.98 3.52 -7.62
CA ALA A 106 -19.37 4.92 -7.49
C ALA A 106 -20.79 5.03 -6.90
N LYS A 107 -21.00 5.95 -5.95
CA LYS A 107 -22.27 6.09 -5.22
C LYS A 107 -23.03 7.36 -5.58
N SER A 108 -22.43 8.29 -6.32
CA SER A 108 -23.04 9.58 -6.68
C SER A 108 -24.14 9.48 -7.76
N GLY A 109 -24.31 8.31 -8.39
CA GLY A 109 -25.12 8.17 -9.62
C GLY A 109 -24.36 8.48 -10.90
N LYS A 110 -23.09 8.87 -10.81
CA LYS A 110 -22.22 9.11 -11.96
C LYS A 110 -20.82 8.51 -11.73
N MET A 111 -20.20 8.03 -12.80
CA MET A 111 -18.83 7.54 -12.78
C MET A 111 -18.09 8.04 -14.01
N LEU A 112 -16.99 8.76 -13.80
CA LEU A 112 -16.09 9.17 -14.86
C LEU A 112 -14.89 8.23 -14.89
N VAL A 113 -14.66 7.58 -16.02
CA VAL A 113 -13.44 6.81 -16.29
C VAL A 113 -12.61 7.57 -17.30
N TYR A 114 -11.34 7.78 -17.01
CA TYR A 114 -10.43 8.57 -17.83
C TYR A 114 -9.13 7.82 -18.11
N LEU A 115 -8.87 7.52 -19.38
CA LEU A 115 -7.61 6.96 -19.86
C LEU A 115 -6.69 8.11 -20.30
N PHE A 116 -5.52 8.15 -19.68
CA PHE A 116 -4.38 8.99 -20.05
C PHE A 116 -3.25 8.10 -20.52
N SER A 117 -2.78 8.29 -21.76
CA SER A 117 -1.50 7.73 -22.21
C SER A 117 -0.53 8.79 -22.72
N ASP A 118 0.76 8.51 -22.65
CA ASP A 118 1.81 9.32 -23.26
C ASP A 118 2.02 8.95 -24.75
N ARG A 119 3.08 9.42 -25.40
CA ARG A 119 3.28 9.21 -26.85
C ARG A 119 3.91 7.85 -27.20
N ASN A 120 4.27 7.02 -26.24
CA ASN A 120 5.08 5.84 -26.44
C ASN A 120 4.47 4.60 -25.75
N TYR A 121 4.94 3.42 -26.16
CA TYR A 121 4.76 2.12 -25.50
C TYR A 121 3.32 1.73 -25.13
N GLU A 122 2.47 1.68 -26.14
CA GLU A 122 1.10 1.23 -25.93
C GLU A 122 1.01 -0.27 -25.65
N ARG A 123 0.14 -0.62 -24.71
CA ARG A 123 -0.17 -2.00 -24.31
C ARG A 123 -1.58 -2.40 -24.75
N THR A 124 -2.04 -3.58 -24.32
CA THR A 124 -3.36 -4.09 -24.76
C THR A 124 -4.56 -3.32 -24.18
N GLY A 125 -4.33 -2.42 -23.23
CA GLY A 125 -5.33 -1.47 -22.73
C GLY A 125 -6.20 -2.06 -21.64
N PHE A 126 -7.49 -1.81 -21.69
CA PHE A 126 -8.42 -2.28 -20.69
C PHE A 126 -9.77 -2.62 -21.29
N ARG A 127 -10.46 -3.52 -20.59
CA ARG A 127 -11.87 -3.79 -20.86
C ARG A 127 -12.58 -3.99 -19.55
N ALA A 128 -13.66 -3.24 -19.36
CA ALA A 128 -14.44 -3.30 -18.14
C ALA A 128 -15.94 -3.28 -18.44
N ARG A 129 -16.70 -4.04 -17.65
CA ARG A 129 -18.16 -4.02 -17.67
C ARG A 129 -18.65 -3.09 -16.58
N TYR A 130 -19.68 -2.31 -16.90
CA TYR A 130 -20.39 -1.54 -15.92
C TYR A 130 -21.84 -1.99 -15.79
N SER A 131 -22.37 -1.82 -14.58
CA SER A 131 -23.80 -1.96 -14.32
C SER A 131 -24.25 -0.88 -13.34
N MET A 132 -25.52 -0.50 -13.44
CA MET A 132 -26.19 0.43 -12.55
C MET A 132 -27.16 -0.36 -11.70
N GLN A 133 -27.02 -0.29 -10.38
CA GLN A 133 -27.92 -1.00 -9.48
C GLN A 133 -28.33 -0.05 -8.35
N ASP A 134 -29.50 -0.32 -7.78
CA ASP A 134 -29.98 0.51 -6.68
C ASP A 134 -29.09 0.38 -5.43
N CYS A 135 -28.49 -0.78 -5.16
CA CYS A 135 -27.55 -0.99 -4.06
C CYS A 135 -26.28 -1.75 -4.46
N PRO A 136 -25.14 -1.52 -3.74
CA PRO A 136 -23.86 -2.25 -3.83
C PRO A 136 -23.99 -3.77 -4.06
N PHE A 137 -23.64 -4.28 -5.25
CA PHE A 137 -23.71 -5.70 -5.66
C PHE A 137 -25.07 -6.38 -5.40
N ASN A 138 -26.16 -5.62 -5.40
CA ASN A 138 -27.47 -6.08 -4.93
C ASN A 138 -27.37 -6.80 -3.56
N CYS A 139 -26.51 -6.25 -2.69
CA CYS A 139 -26.19 -6.76 -1.37
C CYS A 139 -25.69 -8.21 -1.37
N THR A 140 -25.04 -8.64 -2.46
CA THR A 140 -24.56 -10.01 -2.73
C THR A 140 -25.63 -11.10 -2.58
N GLY A 141 -26.92 -10.73 -2.62
CA GLY A 141 -28.04 -11.63 -2.30
C GLY A 141 -28.19 -11.94 -0.81
N HIS A 142 -27.43 -11.26 0.05
CA HIS A 142 -27.33 -11.47 1.49
C HIS A 142 -27.79 -10.26 2.32
N GLY A 143 -28.58 -9.37 1.73
CA GLY A 143 -29.17 -8.23 2.43
C GLY A 143 -30.31 -7.59 1.67
N ASN A 144 -31.03 -6.68 2.35
CA ASN A 144 -32.06 -5.86 1.75
C ASN A 144 -31.47 -4.52 1.28
N CYS A 145 -31.85 -4.10 0.08
CA CYS A 145 -31.53 -2.78 -0.44
C CYS A 145 -32.56 -1.75 0.06
N ILE A 146 -32.15 -0.81 0.90
CA ILE A 146 -33.03 0.26 1.40
C ILE A 146 -32.29 1.59 1.27
N GLY A 147 -32.84 2.52 0.49
CA GLY A 147 -32.25 3.85 0.32
C GLY A 147 -30.82 3.83 -0.24
N HIS A 148 -30.54 2.94 -1.20
CA HIS A 148 -29.22 2.75 -1.81
C HIS A 148 -28.12 2.20 -0.89
N GLN A 149 -28.50 1.72 0.30
CA GLN A 149 -27.61 1.07 1.26
C GLN A 149 -28.03 -0.38 1.49
N CYS A 150 -27.04 -1.25 1.67
CA CYS A 150 -27.26 -2.65 2.00
C CYS A 150 -27.43 -2.85 3.50
N TYR A 151 -28.55 -3.44 3.88
CA TYR A 151 -28.84 -3.90 5.24
C TYR A 151 -28.71 -5.42 5.25
N CYS A 152 -27.63 -5.92 5.83
CA CYS A 152 -27.28 -7.33 5.75
C CYS A 152 -28.23 -8.20 6.57
N PHE A 153 -28.49 -9.41 6.05
CA PHE A 153 -29.15 -10.45 6.81
C PHE A 153 -28.24 -10.90 7.97
N MET A 154 -28.85 -11.49 9.00
CA MET A 154 -28.13 -11.99 10.18
C MET A 154 -26.97 -12.92 9.78
N GLY A 155 -25.79 -12.72 10.37
CA GLY A 155 -24.58 -13.51 10.06
C GLY A 155 -23.73 -12.93 8.92
N ARG A 156 -24.13 -11.81 8.32
CA ARG A 156 -23.44 -11.17 7.19
C ARG A 156 -23.09 -9.72 7.50
N THR A 157 -21.95 -9.27 6.98
CA THR A 157 -21.41 -7.92 7.22
C THR A 157 -20.60 -7.42 6.02
N GLY A 158 -20.02 -6.23 6.17
CA GLY A 158 -19.32 -5.51 5.11
C GLY A 158 -20.22 -4.55 4.34
N ASN A 159 -19.61 -3.69 3.52
CA ASN A 159 -20.28 -2.61 2.80
C ASN A 159 -21.39 -3.07 1.84
N TYR A 160 -21.38 -4.34 1.44
CA TYR A 160 -22.36 -4.94 0.53
C TYR A 160 -22.69 -6.40 0.91
N CYS A 161 -22.59 -6.72 2.21
CA CYS A 161 -22.94 -8.02 2.81
C CYS A 161 -22.13 -9.22 2.32
N GLN A 162 -20.93 -8.95 1.81
CA GLN A 162 -20.04 -9.96 1.23
C GLN A 162 -19.29 -10.80 2.25
N LEU A 163 -19.21 -10.34 3.51
CA LEU A 163 -18.43 -10.99 4.55
C LEU A 163 -19.34 -11.76 5.51
N GLU A 164 -18.86 -12.90 6.01
CA GLU A 164 -19.53 -13.66 7.07
C GLU A 164 -19.03 -13.18 8.43
N GLU A 165 -19.92 -12.83 9.36
CA GLU A 165 -19.51 -12.26 10.67
C GLU A 165 -18.64 -13.20 11.52
N CYS A 166 -18.90 -14.51 11.42
CA CYS A 166 -18.16 -15.57 12.12
C CYS A 166 -17.82 -16.70 11.15
N PRO A 167 -16.82 -16.48 10.27
CA PRO A 167 -16.52 -17.39 9.18
C PRO A 167 -16.00 -18.72 9.73
N GLN A 168 -16.46 -19.83 9.13
CA GLN A 168 -16.13 -21.20 9.56
C GLN A 168 -16.32 -21.46 11.07
N ASN A 169 -17.30 -20.79 11.71
CA ASN A 169 -17.52 -20.85 13.15
C ASN A 169 -16.24 -20.55 13.96
N CYS A 170 -15.54 -19.49 13.55
CA CYS A 170 -14.26 -19.06 14.14
C CYS A 170 -13.18 -20.15 14.08
N SER A 171 -13.14 -20.90 12.96
CA SER A 171 -12.24 -22.02 12.71
C SER A 171 -12.19 -23.06 13.82
N SER A 172 -13.24 -23.16 14.65
CA SER A 172 -13.28 -23.98 15.87
C SER A 172 -12.25 -23.62 16.95
N HIS A 173 -11.67 -22.41 16.88
CA HIS A 173 -10.67 -21.87 17.80
C HIS A 173 -11.14 -20.55 18.45
N GLY A 174 -12.47 -20.37 18.54
CA GLY A 174 -13.10 -19.18 19.08
C GLY A 174 -14.61 -19.34 19.21
N ALA A 175 -15.24 -18.33 19.80
CA ALA A 175 -16.68 -18.24 19.93
C ALA A 175 -17.23 -17.04 19.14
N CYS A 176 -18.38 -17.21 18.51
CA CYS A 176 -19.09 -16.12 17.84
C CYS A 176 -19.88 -15.31 18.89
N VAL A 177 -19.49 -14.05 19.11
CA VAL A 177 -20.07 -13.17 20.12
C VAL A 177 -20.66 -11.92 19.49
N MET A 178 -21.71 -11.35 20.10
CA MET A 178 -22.25 -10.06 19.67
C MET A 178 -21.24 -8.94 19.96
N LYS A 179 -21.16 -7.96 19.06
CA LYS A 179 -20.42 -6.72 19.28
C LYS A 179 -21.17 -5.79 20.23
N ASP A 180 -20.45 -4.81 20.76
CA ASP A 180 -20.98 -3.79 21.67
C ASP A 180 -22.05 -2.88 21.02
N ASP A 181 -22.19 -2.93 19.70
CA ASP A 181 -23.26 -2.26 18.95
C ASP A 181 -24.62 -2.99 19.03
N ASN A 182 -24.68 -4.17 19.66
CA ASN A 182 -25.87 -5.05 19.77
C ASN A 182 -26.54 -5.42 18.44
N SER A 183 -25.82 -5.32 17.32
CA SER A 183 -26.38 -5.49 15.97
C SER A 183 -25.56 -6.42 15.08
N THR A 184 -24.27 -6.60 15.37
CA THR A 184 -23.38 -7.47 14.58
C THR A 184 -22.63 -8.47 15.46
N TYR A 185 -22.10 -9.53 14.84
CA TYR A 185 -21.28 -10.55 15.50
C TYR A 185 -19.80 -10.43 15.13
N LYS A 186 -18.92 -10.95 15.99
CA LYS A 186 -17.48 -11.12 15.74
C LYS A 186 -16.97 -12.43 16.34
N CYS A 187 -15.87 -12.94 15.79
CA CYS A 187 -15.12 -14.01 16.42
C CYS A 187 -14.32 -13.49 17.62
N GLN A 188 -14.55 -14.09 18.79
CA GLN A 188 -13.68 -13.95 19.96
C GLN A 188 -12.78 -15.17 20.03
N CYS A 189 -11.50 -15.00 19.70
CA CYS A 189 -10.56 -16.10 19.64
C CYS A 189 -10.18 -16.61 21.04
N GLU A 190 -9.95 -17.92 21.12
CA GLU A 190 -9.36 -18.53 22.31
C GLU A 190 -7.90 -18.07 22.48
N LYS A 191 -7.39 -18.15 23.71
CA LYS A 191 -6.02 -17.73 24.01
C LYS A 191 -5.02 -18.51 23.17
N GLY A 192 -4.18 -17.78 22.44
CA GLY A 192 -3.17 -18.36 21.54
C GLY A 192 -3.63 -18.50 20.10
N TYR A 193 -4.82 -18.00 19.75
CA TYR A 193 -5.29 -17.87 18.37
C TYR A 193 -5.64 -16.42 18.03
N ALA A 194 -5.48 -16.05 16.76
CA ALA A 194 -5.70 -14.70 16.24
C ALA A 194 -6.26 -14.68 14.81
N GLY A 195 -6.56 -13.47 14.33
CA GLY A 195 -7.08 -13.20 13.00
C GLY A 195 -8.60 -13.26 12.92
N TYR A 196 -9.15 -12.70 11.84
CA TYR A 196 -10.59 -12.62 11.60
C TYR A 196 -11.35 -13.95 11.77
N MET A 197 -10.70 -15.06 11.42
CA MET A 197 -11.26 -16.41 11.51
C MET A 197 -10.77 -17.22 12.71
N CYS A 198 -9.93 -16.65 13.58
CA CYS A 198 -9.18 -17.38 14.63
C CYS A 198 -8.34 -18.56 14.10
N ASN A 199 -7.81 -18.46 12.87
CA ASN A 199 -7.02 -19.52 12.24
C ASN A 199 -5.51 -19.34 12.38
N ILE A 200 -5.05 -18.26 13.03
CA ILE A 200 -3.62 -17.99 13.22
C ILE A 200 -3.23 -18.50 14.61
N SER A 201 -2.39 -19.53 14.68
CA SER A 201 -1.82 -19.99 15.94
C SER A 201 -0.67 -19.08 16.38
N LEU A 202 -0.69 -18.65 17.64
CA LEU A 202 0.35 -17.83 18.27
C LEU A 202 1.31 -18.65 19.15
N ASN A 203 0.95 -19.91 19.44
CA ASN A 203 1.68 -20.75 20.39
C ASN A 203 2.75 -21.64 19.75
N ASN A 204 2.73 -21.80 18.43
CA ASN A 204 3.66 -22.61 17.67
C ASN A 204 4.04 -21.90 16.37
N SER A 205 5.04 -22.44 15.66
CA SER A 205 5.44 -21.96 14.34
C SER A 205 4.64 -22.60 13.21
N GLU A 206 3.49 -23.22 13.51
CA GLU A 206 2.68 -23.90 12.50
C GLU A 206 2.05 -22.87 11.57
N GLY A 207 2.32 -23.01 10.28
CA GLY A 207 1.88 -22.04 9.29
C GLY A 207 2.62 -20.71 9.35
N SER A 208 3.78 -20.61 10.02
CA SER A 208 4.67 -19.43 10.00
C SER A 208 5.16 -19.06 8.60
N GLU A 209 5.06 -19.99 7.67
CA GLU A 209 5.36 -19.88 6.26
C GLU A 209 4.20 -19.37 5.39
N LEU A 210 3.01 -19.23 5.98
CA LEU A 210 1.80 -18.84 5.29
C LEU A 210 1.50 -17.35 5.44
N TRP A 211 0.86 -16.80 4.41
CA TRP A 211 0.26 -15.47 4.48
C TRP A 211 -1.12 -15.55 5.11
N TYR A 212 -1.38 -14.66 6.07
CA TYR A 212 -2.68 -14.52 6.69
C TYR A 212 -3.24 -13.13 6.46
N THR A 213 -4.49 -13.08 6.03
CA THR A 213 -5.28 -11.85 6.05
C THR A 213 -5.82 -11.64 7.46
N LEU A 214 -5.32 -10.61 8.15
CA LEU A 214 -5.78 -10.28 9.51
C LEU A 214 -7.23 -9.80 9.51
N LEU A 215 -7.60 -8.94 8.54
CA LEU A 215 -8.96 -8.47 8.31
C LEU A 215 -9.26 -8.36 6.82
N PRO A 216 -10.47 -8.77 6.37
CA PRO A 216 -10.87 -8.65 4.98
C PRO A 216 -11.10 -7.20 4.58
N GLU A 217 -11.08 -6.96 3.26
CA GLU A 217 -11.32 -5.66 2.66
C GLU A 217 -12.69 -5.07 3.08
N GLY A 218 -12.69 -3.78 3.40
CA GLY A 218 -13.91 -3.05 3.77
C GLY A 218 -14.30 -3.11 5.24
N MET A 219 -13.57 -3.84 6.09
CA MET A 219 -13.69 -3.79 7.57
C MET A 219 -12.46 -3.22 8.28
N GLY A 220 -11.44 -2.87 7.50
CA GLY A 220 -10.16 -2.40 8.00
C GLY A 220 -10.06 -0.88 8.08
N LEU A 221 -8.82 -0.44 8.26
CA LEU A 221 -8.39 0.93 8.14
C LEU A 221 -8.81 1.55 6.79
N GLU A 222 -9.14 2.85 6.76
CA GLU A 222 -9.35 3.58 5.50
C GLU A 222 -8.14 3.36 4.56
N PRO A 223 -8.35 2.93 3.31
CA PRO A 223 -7.26 2.63 2.37
C PRO A 223 -6.30 3.82 2.20
N ARG A 224 -5.01 3.54 2.37
CA ARG A 224 -3.95 4.56 2.43
C ARG A 224 -2.60 4.00 2.01
N SER A 225 -1.72 4.88 1.54
CA SER A 225 -0.30 4.61 1.26
C SER A 225 0.58 5.62 1.98
N ALA A 226 1.90 5.42 1.99
CA ALA A 226 2.86 6.37 2.56
C ALA A 226 2.58 6.66 4.06
N HIS A 227 2.07 5.65 4.77
CA HIS A 227 1.77 5.68 6.20
C HIS A 227 2.84 4.89 6.94
N ALA A 228 3.12 5.29 8.18
CA ALA A 228 4.04 4.54 9.02
C ALA A 228 3.31 3.98 10.25
N GLY A 229 3.91 2.95 10.85
CA GLY A 229 3.36 2.31 12.03
C GLY A 229 4.42 1.59 12.85
N ALA A 230 4.07 1.28 14.09
CA ALA A 230 4.90 0.53 15.02
C ALA A 230 4.07 -0.55 15.72
N PHE A 231 4.63 -1.75 15.83
CA PHE A 231 4.08 -2.81 16.65
C PHE A 231 4.62 -2.71 18.07
N VAL A 232 3.74 -2.48 19.05
CA VAL A 232 4.11 -2.28 20.44
C VAL A 232 3.89 -3.59 21.21
N SER A 233 4.99 -4.27 21.54
CA SER A 233 4.94 -5.62 22.12
C SER A 233 4.22 -5.70 23.47
N ARG A 234 4.25 -4.61 24.26
CA ARG A 234 3.58 -4.57 25.58
C ARG A 234 2.06 -4.65 25.48
N THR A 235 1.48 -4.04 24.44
CA THR A 235 0.03 -4.08 24.18
C THR A 235 -0.36 -5.12 23.14
N GLU A 236 0.61 -5.70 22.43
CA GLU A 236 0.39 -6.60 21.28
C GLU A 236 -0.44 -5.95 20.17
N CYS A 237 -0.27 -4.63 19.99
CA CYS A 237 -1.01 -3.86 18.99
C CYS A 237 -0.09 -3.19 17.96
N LEU A 238 -0.53 -3.21 16.71
CA LEU A 238 0.03 -2.44 15.61
C LEU A 238 -0.64 -1.07 15.57
N TYR A 239 0.12 -0.01 15.77
CA TYR A 239 -0.33 1.38 15.64
C TYR A 239 0.05 1.92 14.26
N VAL A 240 -0.86 2.64 13.61
CA VAL A 240 -0.67 3.25 12.29
C VAL A 240 -1.15 4.69 12.33
N PHE A 241 -0.30 5.62 11.89
CA PHE A 241 -0.62 7.04 11.80
C PHE A 241 -0.54 7.55 10.37
N GLY A 242 -1.47 8.47 10.05
CA GLY A 242 -1.39 9.27 8.83
C GLY A 242 -1.42 8.44 7.55
N GLY A 243 -0.70 8.91 6.54
CA GLY A 243 -0.75 8.40 5.17
C GLY A 243 -1.56 9.30 4.24
N PHE A 244 -1.59 8.90 2.97
CA PHE A 244 -2.38 9.55 1.94
C PHE A 244 -3.39 8.55 1.39
N SER A 245 -4.66 8.94 1.41
CA SER A 245 -5.70 8.32 0.59
C SER A 245 -5.72 8.99 -0.78
N LEU A 246 -6.44 8.45 -1.76
CA LEU A 246 -6.59 9.09 -3.08
C LEU A 246 -7.16 10.52 -3.05
N ASN A 247 -7.74 10.95 -1.93
CA ASN A 247 -8.47 12.21 -1.83
C ASN A 247 -7.99 13.16 -0.71
N LYS A 248 -7.26 12.65 0.29
CA LYS A 248 -6.85 13.44 1.46
C LYS A 248 -5.61 12.86 2.14
N VAL A 249 -4.83 13.77 2.73
CA VAL A 249 -3.82 13.45 3.73
C VAL A 249 -4.50 13.15 5.06
N LEU A 250 -4.10 12.06 5.70
CA LEU A 250 -4.73 11.52 6.91
C LEU A 250 -3.97 11.96 8.17
N SER A 251 -4.68 12.12 9.28
CA SER A 251 -4.14 12.57 10.58
C SER A 251 -4.62 11.72 11.76
N ASP A 252 -5.30 10.60 11.47
CA ASP A 252 -5.82 9.66 12.45
C ASP A 252 -4.73 8.71 12.94
N LEU A 253 -4.81 8.36 14.23
CA LEU A 253 -4.02 7.30 14.85
C LEU A 253 -4.94 6.11 15.09
N ASN A 254 -4.68 5.00 14.42
CA ASN A 254 -5.46 3.78 14.57
C ASN A 254 -4.58 2.65 15.06
N TYR A 255 -5.18 1.67 15.72
CA TYR A 255 -4.47 0.49 16.17
C TYR A 255 -5.28 -0.79 15.99
N TYR A 256 -4.57 -1.89 15.81
CA TYR A 256 -5.10 -3.24 15.72
C TYR A 256 -4.32 -4.14 16.67
N CYS A 257 -5.00 -4.71 17.66
CA CYS A 257 -4.41 -5.67 18.60
C CYS A 257 -4.59 -7.09 18.07
N ILE A 258 -3.57 -7.94 18.23
CA ILE A 258 -3.55 -9.31 17.66
C ILE A 258 -4.72 -10.16 18.16
N ASN A 259 -5.15 -9.95 19.40
CA ASN A 259 -6.29 -10.63 20.02
C ASN A 259 -7.66 -10.05 19.63
N GLU A 260 -7.69 -8.98 18.83
CA GLU A 260 -8.90 -8.31 18.37
C GLU A 260 -9.16 -8.59 16.89
N THR A 261 -10.41 -8.36 16.48
CA THR A 261 -10.86 -8.54 15.09
C THR A 261 -11.33 -7.22 14.48
N THR A 262 -10.90 -6.10 15.04
CA THR A 262 -11.34 -4.76 14.61
C THR A 262 -10.20 -3.75 14.78
N TRP A 263 -10.14 -2.78 13.87
CA TRP A 263 -9.33 -1.58 14.09
C TRP A 263 -10.05 -0.64 15.04
N ASN A 264 -9.30 -0.02 15.93
CA ASN A 264 -9.76 1.04 16.82
C ASN A 264 -9.03 2.34 16.50
N SER A 265 -9.64 3.47 16.85
CA SER A 265 -9.04 4.80 16.68
C SER A 265 -8.77 5.43 18.04
N ILE A 266 -7.62 6.09 18.18
CA ILE A 266 -7.30 6.90 19.35
C ILE A 266 -8.04 8.23 19.25
N ASN A 267 -8.69 8.64 20.33
CA ASN A 267 -9.39 9.92 20.39
C ASN A 267 -8.39 11.07 20.34
N ARG A 268 -8.70 12.07 19.51
CA ARG A 268 -7.83 13.24 19.37
C ARG A 268 -7.81 14.07 20.65
N SER A 269 -6.61 14.24 21.22
CA SER A 269 -6.33 15.17 22.32
C SER A 269 -5.13 16.04 21.96
N GLU A 270 -5.21 17.35 22.21
CA GLU A 270 -4.08 18.24 21.97
C GLU A 270 -2.97 18.03 23.02
N PRO A 271 -1.68 18.12 22.63
CA PRO A 271 -1.20 18.44 21.28
C PRO A 271 -1.37 17.27 20.32
N TRP A 272 -1.73 17.53 19.05
CA TRP A 272 -1.89 16.48 18.04
C TRP A 272 -1.09 16.79 16.75
N PRO A 273 -0.34 15.83 16.18
CA PRO A 273 0.41 16.06 14.95
C PRO A 273 -0.53 16.35 13.77
N LYS A 274 -0.15 17.29 12.90
CA LYS A 274 -0.85 17.47 11.61
C LYS A 274 -0.78 16.20 10.76
N GLY A 275 -1.79 16.03 9.91
CA GLY A 275 -1.85 14.95 8.93
C GLY A 275 -0.66 14.98 7.99
N ARG A 276 -0.12 13.80 7.69
CA ARG A 276 1.11 13.67 6.92
C ARG A 276 1.29 12.30 6.29
N TYR A 277 2.11 12.23 5.26
CA TYR A 277 2.49 11.00 4.57
C TYR A 277 3.99 11.02 4.22
N GLU A 278 4.55 9.85 3.86
CA GLU A 278 5.99 9.64 3.67
C GLU A 278 6.82 10.06 4.93
N HIS A 279 6.23 9.92 6.11
CA HIS A 279 6.89 10.10 7.41
C HIS A 279 7.39 8.75 7.90
N ALA A 280 8.31 8.73 8.87
CA ALA A 280 8.80 7.50 9.45
C ALA A 280 8.37 7.37 10.92
N ILE A 281 8.01 6.16 11.34
CA ILE A 281 7.71 5.81 12.72
C ILE A 281 8.65 4.68 13.16
N GLU A 282 9.15 4.79 14.39
CA GLU A 282 10.03 3.80 15.00
C GLU A 282 9.64 3.52 16.46
N LEU A 283 9.58 2.24 16.82
CA LEU A 283 9.27 1.79 18.18
C LEU A 283 10.36 2.26 19.16
N PHE A 284 9.95 2.85 20.28
CA PHE A 284 10.85 3.21 21.37
C PHE A 284 10.19 2.92 22.71
N GLU A 285 10.64 1.83 23.34
CA GLU A 285 10.12 1.33 24.62
C GLU A 285 8.61 1.05 24.54
N ASP A 286 7.81 1.68 25.40
CA ASP A 286 6.36 1.54 25.47
C ASP A 286 5.62 2.60 24.61
N GLY A 287 6.33 3.20 23.65
CA GLY A 287 5.80 4.20 22.75
C GLY A 287 6.48 4.15 21.40
N PHE A 288 6.31 5.20 20.61
CA PHE A 288 6.99 5.31 19.33
C PHE A 288 7.25 6.77 18.96
N TYR A 289 8.32 6.97 18.20
CA TYR A 289 8.65 8.26 17.62
C TYR A 289 8.15 8.33 16.19
N MET A 290 7.75 9.53 15.79
CA MET A 290 7.40 9.90 14.42
C MET A 290 8.24 11.09 14.00
N PHE A 291 8.84 11.04 12.82
CA PHE A 291 9.64 12.14 12.28
C PHE A 291 9.22 12.51 10.85
N GLY A 292 9.20 13.83 10.60
CA GLY A 292 9.11 14.43 9.26
C GLY A 292 7.81 14.13 8.49
N GLY A 293 7.94 13.96 7.17
CA GLY A 293 6.85 13.73 6.23
C GLY A 293 6.35 14.99 5.52
N MET A 294 5.51 14.79 4.51
CA MET A 294 4.80 15.86 3.80
C MET A 294 3.41 16.06 4.40
N LEU A 295 3.08 17.32 4.67
CA LEU A 295 1.81 17.75 5.26
C LEU A 295 0.74 18.00 4.18
N ASP A 296 -0.48 18.30 4.62
CA ASP A 296 -1.64 18.62 3.77
C ASP A 296 -1.48 19.92 2.96
N ASP A 297 -0.68 20.86 3.45
CA ASP A 297 -0.35 22.13 2.79
C ASP A 297 0.88 22.03 1.85
N GLU A 298 1.29 20.81 1.49
CA GLU A 298 2.48 20.48 0.68
C GLU A 298 3.80 20.96 1.30
N ASN A 299 3.80 21.37 2.58
CA ASN A 299 5.04 21.62 3.30
C ASN A 299 5.61 20.34 3.87
N TYR A 300 6.92 20.32 4.03
CA TYR A 300 7.65 19.23 4.65
C TYR A 300 7.86 19.57 6.11
N SER A 301 7.82 18.55 6.96
CA SER A 301 8.03 18.69 8.40
C SER A 301 9.42 18.19 8.80
N ASP A 302 9.96 18.79 9.86
CA ASP A 302 11.13 18.38 10.64
C ASP A 302 10.75 18.12 12.11
N GLU A 303 9.45 17.99 12.38
CA GLU A 303 8.94 17.75 13.73
C GLU A 303 9.25 16.30 14.16
N LEU A 304 9.67 16.16 15.42
CA LEU A 304 9.80 14.88 16.10
C LEU A 304 8.69 14.77 17.14
N TRP A 305 7.80 13.79 16.96
CA TRP A 305 6.71 13.52 17.87
C TRP A 305 6.93 12.20 18.58
N PHE A 306 6.63 12.15 19.88
CA PHE A 306 6.58 10.91 20.65
C PHE A 306 5.14 10.61 21.06
N PHE A 307 4.66 9.39 20.79
CA PHE A 307 3.40 8.91 21.33
C PHE A 307 3.68 7.94 22.48
N ASN A 308 3.14 8.25 23.66
CA ASN A 308 3.17 7.35 24.80
C ASN A 308 1.88 6.52 24.81
N VAL A 309 2.02 5.19 24.67
CA VAL A 309 0.86 4.28 24.60
C VAL A 309 0.16 4.14 25.94
N THR A 310 0.86 4.30 27.06
CA THR A 310 0.26 4.17 28.40
C THR A 310 -0.64 5.36 28.73
N SER A 311 -0.22 6.58 28.38
CA SER A 311 -1.01 7.78 28.60
C SER A 311 -1.90 8.18 27.43
N GLU A 312 -1.73 7.54 26.27
CA GLU A 312 -2.39 7.86 24.99
C GLU A 312 -2.20 9.33 24.56
N THR A 313 -1.00 9.89 24.81
CA THR A 313 -0.71 11.29 24.54
C THR A 313 0.48 11.47 23.60
N TRP A 314 0.36 12.42 22.68
CA TRP A 314 1.47 12.91 21.88
C TRP A 314 2.27 13.98 22.61
N THR A 315 3.58 14.04 22.33
CA THR A 315 4.49 15.10 22.81
C THR A 315 5.39 15.54 21.66
N LEU A 316 5.46 16.85 21.41
CA LEU A 316 6.42 17.41 20.45
C LEU A 316 7.80 17.51 21.12
N CYS A 317 8.78 16.83 20.57
CA CYS A 317 10.15 16.76 21.07
C CYS A 317 11.10 17.66 20.26
N ALA A 318 12.25 17.99 20.83
CA ALA A 318 13.35 18.71 20.18
C ALA A 318 12.96 20.03 19.46
N ASN A 319 11.84 20.66 19.82
CA ASN A 319 11.39 21.88 19.14
C ASN A 319 12.34 23.07 19.35
N GLU A 320 13.01 23.09 20.51
CA GLU A 320 13.98 24.13 20.90
C GLU A 320 15.43 23.75 20.56
N SER A 321 15.65 22.61 19.88
CA SER A 321 16.98 22.17 19.46
C SER A 321 17.67 23.25 18.63
N VAL A 322 18.92 23.57 18.96
CA VAL A 322 19.70 24.61 18.26
C VAL A 322 19.98 24.17 16.83
N PHE A 323 20.32 22.90 16.65
CA PHE A 323 20.42 22.27 15.35
C PHE A 323 19.11 21.54 15.01
N LYS A 324 18.62 21.65 13.78
CA LYS A 324 17.47 20.86 13.30
C LYS A 324 17.84 20.11 12.01
N PRO A 325 17.44 18.84 11.88
CA PRO A 325 17.53 18.15 10.59
C PRO A 325 16.74 18.90 9.53
N LEU A 326 17.03 18.59 8.26
CA LEU A 326 16.19 19.09 7.18
C LEU A 326 14.77 18.54 7.27
N LYS A 327 13.83 19.31 6.71
CA LYS A 327 12.45 18.90 6.48
C LYS A 327 12.43 17.86 5.36
N LEU A 328 12.17 16.60 5.71
CA LEU A 328 12.36 15.44 4.83
C LEU A 328 11.09 14.60 4.71
N SER A 329 10.88 14.00 3.55
CA SER A 329 9.91 12.92 3.33
C SER A 329 10.56 11.72 2.62
N GLY A 330 10.03 10.53 2.83
CA GLY A 330 10.53 9.27 2.25
C GLY A 330 11.92 8.87 2.78
N HIS A 331 12.26 9.37 3.97
CA HIS A 331 13.44 9.01 4.75
C HIS A 331 13.12 7.81 5.65
N THR A 332 14.14 7.28 6.32
CA THR A 332 13.99 6.25 7.35
C THR A 332 14.30 6.81 8.74
N LEU A 333 13.60 6.29 9.75
CA LEU A 333 13.86 6.51 11.17
C LEU A 333 14.15 5.13 11.78
N THR A 334 15.29 4.97 12.45
CA THR A 334 15.70 3.66 12.97
C THR A 334 16.29 3.81 14.36
N ARG A 335 15.88 2.95 15.29
CA ARG A 335 16.39 2.92 16.65
C ARG A 335 17.73 2.19 16.67
N VAL A 336 18.72 2.83 17.28
CA VAL A 336 20.05 2.29 17.56
C VAL A 336 20.30 2.46 19.04
N GLU A 337 20.05 1.38 19.80
CA GLU A 337 20.15 1.38 21.26
C GLU A 337 19.26 2.48 21.87
N ASP A 338 19.87 3.49 22.49
CA ASP A 338 19.20 4.63 23.12
C ASP A 338 19.00 5.83 22.19
N ASN A 339 19.44 5.74 20.93
CA ASN A 339 19.39 6.83 19.97
C ASN A 339 18.46 6.49 18.81
N LEU A 340 17.93 7.53 18.19
CA LEU A 340 17.19 7.45 16.92
C LEU A 340 18.06 8.03 15.82
N TYR A 341 18.06 7.39 14.67
CA TYR A 341 18.80 7.81 13.49
C TYR A 341 17.86 8.10 12.33
N VAL A 342 18.01 9.27 11.71
CA VAL A 342 17.29 9.66 10.48
C VAL A 342 18.27 9.62 9.31
N PHE A 343 17.86 8.96 8.22
CA PHE A 343 18.68 8.86 7.02
C PHE A 343 17.87 8.95 5.72
N GLY A 344 18.46 9.62 4.73
CA GLY A 344 17.93 9.76 3.38
C GLY A 344 16.72 10.69 3.27
N GLY A 345 15.85 10.41 2.30
CA GLY A 345 14.67 11.21 1.98
C GLY A 345 14.94 12.35 1.00
N LYS A 346 13.87 13.08 0.69
CA LYS A 346 13.88 14.24 -0.21
C LYS A 346 13.41 15.50 0.51
N THR A 347 13.91 16.66 0.09
CA THR A 347 13.41 17.97 0.51
C THR A 347 12.30 18.46 -0.44
N LYS A 348 11.63 19.56 -0.07
CA LYS A 348 10.60 20.21 -0.90
C LYS A 348 11.11 20.59 -2.29
N ASP A 349 12.39 20.94 -2.42
CA ASP A 349 13.02 21.30 -3.70
C ASP A 349 13.42 20.07 -4.54
N GLY A 350 13.08 18.86 -4.11
CA GLY A 350 13.39 17.61 -4.80
C GLY A 350 14.82 17.10 -4.57
N LEU A 351 15.58 17.73 -3.66
CA LEU A 351 16.95 17.30 -3.37
C LEU A 351 16.94 16.06 -2.48
N PHE A 352 17.62 15.01 -2.92
CA PHE A 352 17.80 13.80 -2.13
C PHE A 352 18.95 13.97 -1.16
N TRP A 353 18.71 13.59 0.09
CA TRP A 353 19.65 13.80 1.18
C TRP A 353 20.44 12.55 1.53
N SER A 354 21.64 12.71 2.09
CA SER A 354 22.55 11.60 2.43
C SER A 354 23.21 11.76 3.80
N ASN A 355 22.92 12.84 4.53
CA ASN A 355 23.50 13.02 5.85
C ASN A 355 22.68 12.23 6.86
N ILE A 356 23.34 11.85 7.95
CA ILE A 356 22.74 11.08 9.02
C ILE A 356 22.54 12.02 10.20
N TYR A 357 21.33 12.03 10.75
CA TYR A 357 21.03 12.77 11.97
C TYR A 357 20.74 11.79 13.08
N LYS A 358 21.11 12.14 14.31
CA LYS A 358 20.75 11.36 15.49
C LYS A 358 20.26 12.24 16.62
N ILE A 359 19.46 11.62 17.49
CA ILE A 359 19.00 12.22 18.75
C ILE A 359 18.89 11.13 19.82
N ASN A 360 19.08 11.49 21.08
CA ASN A 360 18.87 10.57 22.20
C ASN A 360 17.37 10.38 22.43
N GLY A 361 16.89 9.14 22.41
CA GLY A 361 15.47 8.82 22.58
C GLY A 361 14.97 8.94 24.02
N HIS A 362 15.84 8.80 25.03
CA HIS A 362 15.44 9.04 26.43
C HIS A 362 15.33 10.53 26.75
N ILE A 363 16.17 11.35 26.12
CA ILE A 363 16.26 12.81 26.32
C ILE A 363 16.30 13.49 24.94
N PRO A 364 15.16 13.58 24.24
CA PRO A 364 15.09 14.06 22.86
C PRO A 364 15.07 15.60 22.80
N THR A 365 16.14 16.23 23.28
CA THR A 365 16.26 17.70 23.37
C THR A 365 17.06 18.31 22.23
N GLU A 366 18.18 17.69 21.84
CA GLU A 366 19.13 18.28 20.88
C GLU A 366 19.49 17.26 19.79
N TRP A 367 19.30 17.67 18.52
CA TRP A 367 19.72 16.91 17.36
C TRP A 367 21.22 17.06 17.10
N GLN A 368 21.82 16.01 16.55
CA GLN A 368 23.23 16.00 16.15
C GLN A 368 23.38 15.44 14.75
N GLU A 369 24.21 16.08 13.93
CA GLU A 369 24.66 15.48 12.68
C GLU A 369 25.76 14.44 12.93
N VAL A 370 25.60 13.26 12.35
CA VAL A 370 26.60 12.19 12.39
C VAL A 370 27.47 12.31 11.15
N LEU A 371 28.66 12.88 11.32
CA LEU A 371 29.66 12.99 10.26
C LEU A 371 30.40 11.66 10.06
N PRO A 372 30.29 11.01 8.88
CA PRO A 372 31.04 9.80 8.59
C PRO A 372 32.54 10.09 8.53
N LEU A 373 33.34 9.20 9.11
CA LEU A 373 34.81 9.28 9.10
C LEU A 373 35.42 8.69 7.82
N ALA A 374 34.71 7.75 7.18
CA ALA A 374 35.15 7.15 5.92
C ALA A 374 33.98 6.64 5.08
N GLY A 375 34.25 6.48 3.77
CA GLY A 375 33.27 6.06 2.76
C GLY A 375 32.46 7.24 2.19
N LYS A 376 32.17 7.20 0.89
CA LYS A 376 31.58 8.34 0.15
C LYS A 376 30.07 8.48 0.38
N SER A 377 29.62 9.34 1.29
CA SER A 377 28.19 9.55 1.59
C SER A 377 27.38 10.05 0.39
N SER A 378 27.97 10.84 -0.51
CA SER A 378 27.28 11.43 -1.67
C SER A 378 26.70 10.41 -2.65
N ALA A 379 27.22 9.17 -2.65
CA ALA A 379 26.70 8.08 -3.46
C ALA A 379 25.37 7.49 -2.91
N ARG A 380 24.88 7.97 -1.76
CA ARG A 380 23.77 7.36 -1.00
C ARG A 380 22.63 8.35 -0.76
N ARG A 381 22.31 9.12 -1.79
CA ARG A 381 21.14 10.02 -1.80
C ARG A 381 19.91 9.22 -2.18
N LEU A 382 19.19 8.70 -1.19
CA LEU A 382 18.16 7.67 -1.37
C LEU A 382 16.81 8.12 -0.83
N VAL A 383 15.73 7.82 -1.55
CA VAL A 383 14.35 7.95 -1.08
C VAL A 383 13.62 6.62 -1.23
N GLY A 384 12.71 6.29 -0.31
CA GLY A 384 11.98 5.01 -0.34
C GLY A 384 12.89 3.79 -0.20
N HIS A 385 14.01 3.95 0.51
CA HIS A 385 14.88 2.85 0.92
C HIS A 385 14.40 2.30 2.26
N SER A 386 14.84 1.11 2.64
CA SER A 386 14.66 0.57 3.98
C SER A 386 15.96 0.65 4.78
N THR A 387 15.84 0.84 6.10
CA THR A 387 16.96 0.82 7.03
C THR A 387 16.60 -0.06 8.22
N VAL A 388 17.47 -1.01 8.55
CA VAL A 388 17.33 -1.87 9.74
C VAL A 388 18.60 -1.82 10.59
N TYR A 389 18.45 -1.93 11.91
CA TYR A 389 19.59 -1.96 12.83
C TYR A 389 19.97 -3.40 13.21
N HIS A 390 21.18 -3.82 12.82
CA HIS A 390 21.76 -5.09 13.23
C HIS A 390 22.64 -4.88 14.47
N LYS A 391 22.15 -5.35 15.62
CA LYS A 391 22.72 -5.11 16.95
C LYS A 391 24.11 -5.70 17.12
N GLU A 392 24.32 -6.92 16.64
CA GLU A 392 25.55 -7.70 16.82
C GLU A 392 26.74 -7.04 16.12
N SER A 393 26.51 -6.47 14.93
CA SER A 393 27.56 -5.74 14.20
C SER A 393 27.55 -4.23 14.47
N LYS A 394 26.62 -3.73 15.30
CA LYS A 394 26.39 -2.29 15.53
C LYS A 394 26.33 -1.49 14.23
N SER A 395 25.52 -1.98 13.30
CA SER A 395 25.42 -1.38 11.96
C SER A 395 23.99 -1.12 11.55
N LEU A 396 23.78 0.02 10.91
CA LEU A 396 22.61 0.26 10.08
C LEU A 396 22.83 -0.44 8.73
N LEU A 397 21.88 -1.26 8.31
CA LEU A 397 21.82 -1.85 6.98
C LEU A 397 20.78 -1.10 6.17
N ILE A 398 21.19 -0.53 5.03
CA ILE A 398 20.37 0.28 4.15
C ILE A 398 20.23 -0.46 2.83
N TYR A 399 19.01 -0.78 2.42
CA TYR A 399 18.76 -1.53 1.20
C TYR A 399 17.86 -0.78 0.20
N GLY A 400 18.25 -0.86 -1.06
CA GLY A 400 17.49 -0.35 -2.21
C GLY A 400 17.21 1.14 -2.15
N GLY A 401 16.03 1.53 -2.65
CA GLY A 401 15.60 2.92 -2.76
C GLY A 401 15.75 3.48 -4.17
N TYR A 402 15.33 4.72 -4.34
CA TYR A 402 15.41 5.46 -5.60
C TYR A 402 16.47 6.55 -5.49
N SER A 403 17.30 6.70 -6.52
CA SER A 403 18.37 7.70 -6.56
C SER A 403 18.59 8.23 -7.97
N HIS A 404 19.04 9.48 -8.09
CA HIS A 404 19.55 10.01 -9.35
C HIS A 404 21.01 9.61 -9.52
N ASN A 405 21.35 9.06 -10.69
CA ASN A 405 22.74 8.71 -10.97
C ASN A 405 23.59 9.97 -11.04
N ALA A 406 24.75 9.94 -10.37
CA ALA A 406 25.69 11.06 -10.39
C ALA A 406 26.19 11.37 -11.81
N ASP A 407 26.31 10.33 -12.64
CA ASP A 407 26.77 10.42 -14.03
C ASP A 407 25.65 10.82 -15.00
N GLU A 408 24.38 10.57 -14.64
CA GLU A 408 23.20 10.91 -15.43
C GLU A 408 22.09 11.51 -14.54
N PRO A 409 22.27 12.76 -14.07
CA PRO A 409 21.35 13.38 -13.12
C PRO A 409 19.93 13.62 -13.68
N ARG A 410 19.74 13.43 -15.00
CA ARG A 410 18.43 13.52 -15.66
C ARG A 410 17.55 12.29 -15.44
N TYR A 411 18.14 11.15 -15.10
CA TYR A 411 17.41 9.89 -14.96
C TYR A 411 17.64 9.32 -13.55
N GLY A 412 16.55 9.18 -12.81
CA GLY A 412 16.55 8.41 -11.56
C GLY A 412 16.39 6.93 -11.86
N SER A 413 16.90 6.11 -10.94
CA SER A 413 16.80 4.65 -11.03
C SER A 413 16.59 4.05 -9.65
N HIS A 414 15.87 2.93 -9.62
CA HIS A 414 15.80 2.06 -8.46
C HIS A 414 17.18 1.46 -8.16
N LYS A 415 17.44 1.10 -6.92
CA LYS A 415 18.71 0.51 -6.46
C LYS A 415 18.48 -0.87 -5.89
N ASP A 416 19.47 -1.73 -6.04
CA ASP A 416 19.60 -3.08 -5.45
C ASP A 416 20.79 -3.14 -4.48
N GLU A 417 21.42 -2.01 -4.19
CA GLU A 417 22.62 -1.95 -3.37
C GLU A 417 22.29 -2.13 -1.89
N LEU A 418 23.10 -2.93 -1.20
CA LEU A 418 23.10 -3.05 0.25
C LEU A 418 24.28 -2.28 0.84
N HIS A 419 23.97 -1.21 1.56
CA HIS A 419 24.96 -0.42 2.28
C HIS A 419 24.93 -0.73 3.78
N MET A 420 26.09 -0.55 4.41
CA MET A 420 26.25 -0.72 5.84
C MET A 420 26.92 0.52 6.43
N PHE A 421 26.33 1.10 7.47
CA PHE A 421 26.94 2.16 8.26
C PHE A 421 27.22 1.65 9.67
N HIS A 422 28.49 1.49 10.01
CA HIS A 422 28.90 1.09 11.36
C HIS A 422 28.79 2.30 12.30
N VAL A 423 27.92 2.25 13.31
CA VAL A 423 27.52 3.46 14.05
C VAL A 423 28.61 4.03 14.95
N GLU A 424 29.46 3.18 15.56
CA GLU A 424 30.54 3.64 16.43
C GLU A 424 31.75 4.17 15.63
N ASN A 425 32.22 3.37 14.66
CA ASN A 425 33.33 3.73 13.79
C ASN A 425 32.97 4.83 12.78
N LYS A 426 31.67 5.07 12.54
CA LYS A 426 31.14 6.03 11.56
C LYS A 426 31.69 5.80 10.15
N ILE A 427 31.78 4.54 9.75
CA ILE A 427 32.32 4.14 8.44
C ILE A 427 31.19 3.58 7.58
N TRP A 428 31.11 4.09 6.35
CA TRP A 428 30.29 3.52 5.30
C TRP A 428 31.01 2.39 4.58
N SER A 429 30.30 1.27 4.41
CA SER A 429 30.69 0.14 3.56
C SER A 429 29.57 -0.16 2.56
N LYS A 430 29.94 -0.77 1.43
CA LYS A 430 28.98 -1.41 0.52
C LYS A 430 29.19 -2.91 0.65
N ILE A 431 28.14 -3.65 0.95
CA ILE A 431 28.23 -5.11 0.99
C ILE A 431 28.11 -5.59 -0.45
N LYS A 432 29.14 -6.29 -0.92
CA LYS A 432 29.05 -7.04 -2.16
C LYS A 432 28.26 -8.30 -1.87
N THR A 433 27.02 -8.33 -2.31
CA THR A 433 26.24 -9.56 -2.36
C THR A 433 26.73 -10.36 -3.57
N ASN A 434 26.58 -11.69 -3.54
CA ASN A 434 26.93 -12.52 -4.69
C ASN A 434 26.14 -12.02 -5.91
N GLU A 435 26.86 -11.48 -6.88
CA GLU A 435 26.30 -10.90 -8.10
C GLU A 435 25.41 -11.94 -8.81
N ALA A 436 24.28 -11.45 -9.30
CA ALA A 436 23.41 -12.02 -10.31
C ALA A 436 24.00 -13.24 -11.05
N LEU A 437 23.75 -14.44 -10.53
CA LEU A 437 23.36 -15.50 -11.45
C LEU A 437 21.99 -15.06 -11.97
N ASP A 438 21.77 -15.06 -13.29
CA ASP A 438 20.43 -15.01 -13.84
C ASP A 438 19.62 -16.14 -13.16
N ASN A 439 18.65 -15.77 -12.31
CA ASN A 439 17.89 -16.63 -11.37
C ASN A 439 18.47 -16.84 -9.95
N GLY A 440 19.35 -15.97 -9.48
CA GLY A 440 19.80 -15.92 -8.08
C GLY A 440 18.69 -15.50 -7.10
N PRO A 441 18.85 -15.76 -5.80
CA PRO A 441 17.88 -15.37 -4.76
C PRO A 441 17.83 -13.87 -4.46
N ALA A 442 18.68 -13.06 -5.11
CA ALA A 442 18.76 -11.64 -4.86
C ALA A 442 17.56 -10.89 -5.48
N PRO A 443 16.98 -9.90 -4.77
CA PRO A 443 15.93 -9.07 -5.33
C PRO A 443 16.46 -8.18 -6.46
N SER A 444 15.60 -7.93 -7.45
CA SER A 444 15.82 -6.85 -8.43
C SER A 444 15.85 -5.47 -7.77
N GLN A 445 16.40 -4.49 -8.49
CA GLN A 445 16.39 -3.07 -8.10
C GLN A 445 14.99 -2.61 -7.72
N ARG A 446 14.86 -1.94 -6.56
CA ARG A 446 13.54 -1.55 -6.04
C ARG A 446 13.56 -0.34 -5.11
N SER A 447 12.39 0.29 -4.95
CA SER A 447 12.13 1.30 -3.92
C SER A 447 10.73 1.15 -3.33
N PHE A 448 10.43 1.84 -2.23
CA PHE A 448 9.13 1.79 -1.54
C PHE A 448 8.75 0.35 -1.13
N HIS A 449 9.73 -0.41 -0.66
CA HIS A 449 9.57 -1.77 -0.13
C HIS A 449 9.68 -1.74 1.39
N SER A 450 9.14 -2.77 2.06
CA SER A 450 9.27 -2.91 3.51
C SER A 450 10.45 -3.83 3.84
N ALA A 451 11.14 -3.55 4.95
CA ALA A 451 12.14 -4.48 5.49
C ALA A 451 12.10 -4.55 7.01
N ASN A 452 12.41 -5.72 7.57
CA ASN A 452 12.56 -5.92 9.00
C ASN A 452 13.58 -7.03 9.30
N ILE A 453 14.01 -7.16 10.56
CA ILE A 453 14.89 -8.25 11.00
C ILE A 453 14.05 -9.33 11.67
N MET A 454 14.21 -10.57 11.21
CA MET A 454 13.59 -11.76 11.79
C MET A 454 14.67 -12.82 12.01
N GLY A 455 15.02 -13.04 13.27
CA GLY A 455 16.13 -13.92 13.64
C GLY A 455 17.44 -13.47 12.97
N ASN A 456 18.07 -14.35 12.20
CA ASN A 456 19.33 -14.07 11.51
C ASN A 456 19.14 -13.52 10.08
N TYR A 457 17.93 -13.08 9.74
CA TYR A 457 17.60 -12.61 8.40
C TYR A 457 17.09 -11.18 8.43
N MET A 458 17.53 -10.38 7.45
CA MET A 458 16.77 -9.22 7.01
C MET A 458 15.76 -9.71 5.98
N VAL A 459 14.47 -9.50 6.26
CA VAL A 459 13.36 -9.83 5.38
C VAL A 459 12.99 -8.58 4.60
N VAL A 460 12.96 -8.67 3.28
CA VAL A 460 12.49 -7.62 2.38
C VAL A 460 11.24 -8.11 1.67
N PHE A 461 10.18 -7.32 1.70
CA PHE A 461 8.95 -7.63 0.99
C PHE A 461 8.69 -6.54 -0.04
N GLY A 462 8.56 -6.96 -1.30
CA GLY A 462 7.87 -6.12 -2.26
C GLY A 462 8.59 -4.92 -2.84
N GLY A 463 7.82 -3.86 -3.11
CA GLY A 463 8.29 -2.57 -3.62
C GLY A 463 8.12 -2.38 -5.11
N ASN A 464 8.36 -1.14 -5.55
CA ASN A 464 8.35 -0.77 -6.96
C ASN A 464 9.64 -1.24 -7.63
N THR A 465 9.52 -2.05 -8.69
CA THR A 465 10.62 -2.66 -9.45
C THR A 465 10.66 -2.21 -10.91
N HIS A 466 9.83 -1.23 -11.28
CA HIS A 466 9.66 -0.87 -12.68
C HIS A 466 10.95 -0.30 -13.28
N ILE A 467 11.39 -0.86 -14.39
CA ILE A 467 12.48 -0.33 -15.20
C ILE A 467 11.93 -0.19 -16.61
N HIS A 468 11.79 1.05 -17.07
CA HIS A 468 11.22 1.35 -18.37
C HIS A 468 11.94 0.55 -19.48
N HIS A 469 11.17 -0.12 -20.34
CA HIS A 469 11.60 -1.07 -21.39
C HIS A 469 12.15 -2.42 -20.96
N ASP A 470 12.72 -2.54 -19.76
CA ASP A 470 13.36 -3.78 -19.30
C ASP A 470 12.43 -4.64 -18.44
N VAL A 471 11.68 -4.01 -17.52
CA VAL A 471 10.86 -4.68 -16.51
C VAL A 471 9.51 -3.95 -16.36
N GLU A 472 8.47 -4.55 -16.93
CA GLU A 472 7.09 -4.03 -16.90
C GLU A 472 6.24 -4.63 -15.78
N LYS A 473 6.89 -4.71 -14.62
CA LYS A 473 6.27 -5.08 -13.36
C LYS A 473 6.35 -3.86 -12.43
N CYS A 474 5.19 -3.22 -12.21
CA CYS A 474 5.10 -2.03 -11.35
C CYS A 474 5.54 -2.30 -9.94
N TYR A 475 4.96 -3.34 -9.33
CA TYR A 475 5.22 -3.70 -7.96
C TYR A 475 5.49 -5.18 -7.86
N ASP A 476 6.49 -5.50 -7.05
CA ASP A 476 6.77 -6.83 -6.59
C ASP A 476 5.85 -7.23 -5.45
N TYR A 477 5.66 -8.53 -5.28
CA TYR A 477 4.86 -9.13 -4.21
C TYR A 477 5.58 -10.35 -3.59
N GLU A 478 6.86 -10.51 -3.91
CA GLU A 478 7.70 -11.58 -3.39
C GLU A 478 8.40 -11.19 -2.08
N ILE A 479 8.76 -12.22 -1.30
CA ILE A 479 9.60 -12.11 -0.10
C ILE A 479 11.04 -12.49 -0.44
N TYR A 480 11.98 -11.70 0.06
CA TYR A 480 13.41 -11.92 -0.07
C TYR A 480 14.06 -11.98 1.30
N LEU A 481 14.99 -12.91 1.47
CA LEU A 481 15.66 -13.15 2.74
C LEU A 481 17.16 -12.94 2.58
N TYR A 482 17.72 -12.03 3.37
CA TYR A 482 19.16 -11.78 3.42
C TYR A 482 19.74 -12.27 4.73
N HIS A 483 20.62 -13.27 4.66
CA HIS A 483 21.25 -13.85 5.85
C HIS A 483 22.31 -12.90 6.41
N LEU A 484 22.10 -12.42 7.64
CA LEU A 484 22.94 -11.41 8.28
C LEU A 484 24.37 -11.89 8.58
N GLY A 485 24.54 -13.14 9.04
CA GLY A 485 25.87 -13.71 9.31
C GLY A 485 26.69 -14.13 8.08
N CYS A 486 26.05 -14.63 7.02
CA CYS A 486 26.73 -15.10 5.81
C CYS A 486 26.82 -14.03 4.71
N HIS A 487 26.08 -12.93 4.84
CA HIS A 487 25.98 -11.86 3.87
C HIS A 487 25.55 -12.31 2.46
N ILE A 488 24.56 -13.20 2.40
CA ILE A 488 24.00 -13.73 1.15
C ILE A 488 22.47 -13.63 1.14
N TRP A 489 21.91 -13.40 -0.05
CA TRP A 489 20.48 -13.61 -0.29
C TRP A 489 20.19 -15.12 -0.37
N VAL A 490 19.04 -15.55 0.15
CA VAL A 490 18.57 -16.94 0.13
C VAL A 490 17.15 -17.00 -0.42
N LYS A 491 16.82 -18.10 -1.12
CA LYS A 491 15.47 -18.31 -1.68
C LYS A 491 14.48 -18.52 -0.53
N ALA A 492 13.39 -17.76 -0.52
CA ALA A 492 12.34 -17.89 0.50
C ALA A 492 11.72 -19.31 0.53
N GLU A 493 11.54 -19.92 -0.65
CA GLU A 493 11.01 -21.29 -0.82
C GLU A 493 11.79 -22.36 -0.04
N LEU A 494 13.10 -22.16 0.18
CA LEU A 494 13.95 -23.11 0.91
C LEU A 494 13.67 -23.10 2.43
N LEU A 495 13.02 -22.05 2.93
CA LEU A 495 12.71 -21.86 4.34
C LEU A 495 11.20 -21.93 4.62
N MET A 496 10.35 -21.70 3.61
CA MET A 496 8.89 -21.51 3.77
C MET A 496 8.01 -22.51 3.00
N GLY A 497 8.57 -23.54 2.34
CA GLY A 497 7.75 -24.55 1.66
C GLY A 497 7.01 -24.03 0.41
N SER A 498 6.54 -24.94 -0.45
CA SER A 498 6.17 -24.63 -1.84
C SER A 498 4.65 -24.60 -2.07
N MET A 499 3.90 -23.64 -1.51
CA MET A 499 2.50 -23.39 -1.92
C MET A 499 2.13 -21.92 -1.73
N TYR A 500 2.08 -21.14 -2.82
CA TYR A 500 1.62 -19.74 -2.81
C TYR A 500 0.56 -19.52 -3.89
N HIS A 501 -0.61 -19.02 -3.48
CA HIS A 501 -1.57 -18.35 -4.37
C HIS A 501 -1.96 -17.02 -3.71
N PHE A 502 -1.64 -15.92 -4.36
CA PHE A 502 -1.80 -14.57 -3.86
C PHE A 502 -3.22 -14.02 -4.10
N PHE A 503 -3.81 -13.41 -3.06
CA PHE A 503 -4.81 -12.35 -3.17
C PHE A 503 -4.38 -11.19 -2.25
N VAL A 504 -4.40 -9.97 -2.80
CA VAL A 504 -3.75 -8.75 -2.29
C VAL A 504 -4.54 -8.06 -1.17
N CYS A 505 -3.83 -7.45 -0.20
CA CYS A 505 -4.21 -6.14 0.38
C CYS A 505 -2.94 -5.35 0.83
N LEU A 506 -2.62 -4.32 0.04
CA LEU A 506 -1.98 -3.01 0.29
C LEU A 506 -0.76 -2.86 1.24
N TYR A 507 0.28 -2.21 0.69
CA TYR A 507 1.61 -1.95 1.26
C TYR A 507 1.66 -1.00 2.46
N VAL A 508 2.61 -1.31 3.35
CA VAL A 508 3.12 -0.50 4.47
C VAL A 508 4.51 0.05 4.14
N GLN A 509 4.60 1.35 3.90
CA GLN A 509 5.66 2.28 4.33
C GLN A 509 5.20 3.70 4.02
#